data_AF-A0AAJ5RQV6-F1
#
_entry.id   AF-A0AAJ5RQV6-F1
#
_cell.length_a   1.000
_cell.length_b   1.000
_cell.length_c   1.000
_cell.angle_alpha   90.00
_cell.angle_beta   90.00
_cell.angle_gamma   90.00
#
_symmetry.space_group_name_H-M   'P 1'
#
loop_
_entity.id
_entity.type
_entity.pdbx_description
1 polymer ?
#
loop_
_entity_poly.entity_id
_entity_poly.type
_entity_poly.pdbx_seq_one_letter_code
_entity_poly.pdbx_strand_id
1 'polypeptide(L)'
;MKIGEIIEALKHGKALADLGKELSVGKEKLSKALKKAGYVFNRRTGWTFMGSGQEPLNKEYTEFIDQSRSVKKENANVPTKVQTNVVSKVYLNEQTKELMKERIKVVRKRSSFDINIELLKDLKIQAVIHDKNVYEIVENAIRKELEEMKKG
;
A
#
# COMPACT_ATOMS: atom_id res chain seq x y z
N MET A 1 5.08 12.49 -21.11
CA MET A 1 4.40 13.30 -20.07
C MET A 1 5.09 12.96 -18.77
N LYS A 2 5.72 13.93 -18.15
CA LYS A 2 6.52 13.72 -16.95
C LYS A 2 5.62 13.53 -15.73
N ILE A 3 6.15 12.88 -14.69
CA ILE A 3 5.42 12.70 -13.43
C ILE A 3 5.01 14.05 -12.83
N GLY A 4 5.86 15.09 -12.93
CA GLY A 4 5.53 16.42 -12.44
C GLY A 4 4.28 17.01 -13.07
N GLU A 5 4.13 16.88 -14.39
CA GLU A 5 2.96 17.36 -15.14
C GLU A 5 1.68 16.62 -14.73
N ILE A 6 1.79 15.31 -14.46
CA ILE A 6 0.67 14.48 -14.01
C ILE A 6 0.23 14.90 -12.60
N ILE A 7 1.17 15.14 -11.70
CA ILE A 7 0.88 15.60 -10.33
C ILE A 7 0.29 17.00 -10.34
N GLU A 8 0.80 17.89 -11.19
CA GLU A 8 0.26 19.25 -11.35
C GLU A 8 -1.17 19.22 -11.88
N ALA A 9 -1.44 18.42 -12.91
CA ALA A 9 -2.79 18.21 -13.42
C ALA A 9 -3.76 17.68 -12.36
N LEU A 10 -3.31 16.74 -11.52
CA LEU A 10 -4.09 16.20 -10.40
C LEU A 10 -4.36 17.27 -9.32
N LYS A 11 -3.40 18.17 -9.05
CA LYS A 11 -3.58 19.31 -8.13
C LYS A 11 -4.57 20.33 -8.68
N HIS A 12 -4.64 20.50 -10.00
CA HIS A 12 -5.59 21.38 -10.69
C HIS A 12 -6.99 20.75 -10.83
N GLY A 13 -7.23 19.59 -10.21
CA GLY A 13 -8.54 18.96 -10.14
C GLY A 13 -8.87 18.01 -11.30
N LYS A 14 -7.95 17.75 -12.23
CA LYS A 14 -8.17 16.67 -13.22
C LYS A 14 -8.24 15.33 -12.49
N ALA A 15 -9.19 14.47 -12.89
CA ALA A 15 -9.27 13.13 -12.33
C ALA A 15 -8.18 12.22 -12.92
N LEU A 16 -7.63 11.34 -12.08
CA LEU A 16 -6.66 10.32 -12.51
C LEU A 16 -7.22 9.39 -13.62
N ALA A 17 -8.54 9.22 -13.66
CA ALA A 17 -9.21 8.44 -14.70
C ALA A 17 -9.11 9.10 -16.08
N ASP A 18 -9.26 10.41 -16.14
CA ASP A 18 -9.22 11.18 -17.40
C ASP A 18 -7.79 11.26 -17.92
N LEU A 19 -6.82 11.51 -17.02
CA LEU A 19 -5.39 11.42 -17.35
C LEU A 19 -5.00 10.01 -17.83
N GLY A 20 -5.55 8.96 -17.22
CA GLY A 20 -5.33 7.59 -17.66
C GLY A 20 -5.86 7.31 -19.07
N LYS A 21 -6.99 7.93 -19.47
CA LYS A 21 -7.55 7.83 -20.82
C LYS A 21 -6.75 8.66 -21.83
N GLU A 22 -6.40 9.89 -21.48
CA GLU A 22 -5.57 10.81 -22.28
C GLU A 22 -4.22 10.17 -22.63
N LEU A 23 -3.63 9.45 -21.67
CA LEU A 23 -2.36 8.75 -21.84
C LEU A 23 -2.50 7.33 -22.42
N SER A 24 -3.71 6.85 -22.72
CA SER A 24 -3.98 5.47 -23.18
C SER A 24 -3.41 4.35 -22.28
N VAL A 25 -3.16 4.66 -21.01
CA VAL A 25 -2.57 3.73 -20.02
C VAL A 25 -3.65 3.16 -19.10
N GLY A 26 -4.71 3.92 -18.85
CA GLY A 26 -5.78 3.58 -17.93
C GLY A 26 -5.46 3.94 -16.48
N LYS A 27 -6.52 4.21 -15.71
CA LYS A 27 -6.45 4.67 -14.30
C LYS A 27 -5.59 3.77 -13.42
N GLU A 28 -5.75 2.45 -13.55
CA GLU A 28 -5.07 1.49 -12.67
C GLU A 28 -3.56 1.45 -12.90
N LYS A 29 -3.14 1.39 -14.17
CA LYS A 29 -1.71 1.37 -14.52
C LYS A 29 -1.04 2.69 -14.14
N LEU A 30 -1.72 3.81 -14.38
CA LEU A 30 -1.23 5.13 -13.97
C LEU A 30 -1.11 5.25 -12.44
N SER A 31 -2.09 4.75 -11.69
CA SER A 31 -2.03 4.70 -10.22
C SER A 31 -0.86 3.84 -9.71
N LYS A 32 -0.61 2.69 -10.33
CA LYS A 32 0.54 1.83 -10.00
C LYS A 32 1.87 2.52 -10.31
N ALA A 33 1.96 3.22 -11.44
CA ALA A 33 3.15 3.98 -11.83
C ALA A 33 3.48 5.07 -10.80
N LEU A 34 2.48 5.86 -10.37
CA LEU A 34 2.67 6.88 -9.33
C LEU A 34 3.13 6.27 -7.99
N LYS A 35 2.55 5.13 -7.58
CA LYS A 35 2.99 4.42 -6.37
C LYS A 35 4.43 3.96 -6.45
N LYS A 36 4.87 3.44 -7.60
CA LYS A 36 6.27 3.05 -7.84
C LYS A 36 7.22 4.24 -7.88
N ALA A 37 6.74 5.38 -8.36
CA ALA A 37 7.46 6.64 -8.31
C ALA A 37 7.55 7.24 -6.89
N GLY A 38 6.97 6.58 -5.87
CA GLY A 38 7.04 7.02 -4.47
C GLY A 38 5.88 7.91 -4.04
N TYR A 39 4.82 8.04 -4.83
CA TYR A 39 3.64 8.80 -4.47
C TYR A 39 2.58 7.94 -3.78
N VAL A 40 1.96 8.51 -2.75
CA VAL A 40 0.87 7.90 -2.00
C VAL A 40 -0.37 8.77 -2.14
N PHE A 41 -1.53 8.13 -2.32
CA PHE A 41 -2.81 8.82 -2.40
C PHE A 41 -3.43 8.97 -1.02
N ASN A 42 -3.79 10.20 -0.66
CA ASN A 42 -4.54 10.55 0.52
C ASN A 42 -5.85 11.26 0.11
N ARG A 43 -6.96 10.96 0.79
CA ARG A 43 -8.26 11.58 0.51
C ARG A 43 -8.29 13.09 0.80
N ARG A 44 -7.46 13.58 1.73
CA ARG A 44 -7.41 14.98 2.15
C ARG A 44 -6.42 15.81 1.33
N THR A 45 -5.25 15.24 1.03
CA THR A 45 -4.12 15.97 0.41
C THR A 45 -3.82 15.55 -1.03
N GLY A 46 -4.55 14.55 -1.56
CA GLY A 46 -4.32 14.02 -2.90
C GLY A 46 -3.05 13.18 -3.00
N TRP A 47 -2.39 13.23 -4.15
CA TRP A 47 -1.15 12.48 -4.38
C TRP A 47 0.05 13.23 -3.80
N THR A 48 0.74 12.61 -2.83
CA THR A 48 1.89 13.19 -2.13
C THR A 48 3.10 12.28 -2.26
N PHE A 49 4.26 12.86 -2.56
CA PHE A 49 5.52 12.13 -2.60
C PHE A 49 5.95 11.75 -1.17
N MET A 50 6.16 10.46 -0.92
CA MET A 50 6.64 9.90 0.35
C MET A 50 7.93 9.07 0.17
N GLY A 51 8.59 9.19 -0.99
CA GLY A 51 9.84 8.48 -1.27
C GLY A 51 11.03 9.09 -0.52
N SER A 52 11.99 8.26 -0.15
CA SER A 52 13.23 8.68 0.55
C SER A 52 14.29 9.30 -0.37
N GLY A 53 13.96 9.57 -1.64
CA GLY A 53 14.87 10.08 -2.67
C GLY A 53 14.39 11.38 -3.29
N GLN A 54 15.08 11.85 -4.33
CA GLN A 54 14.65 13.03 -5.06
C GLN A 54 13.34 12.75 -5.80
N GLU A 55 12.37 13.66 -5.65
CA GLU A 55 11.07 13.55 -6.31
C GLU A 55 11.27 13.40 -7.82
N PRO A 56 10.78 12.32 -8.45
CA PRO A 56 11.04 12.02 -9.85
C PRO A 56 10.17 12.87 -10.79
N LEU A 57 9.99 14.16 -10.49
CA LEU A 57 9.18 15.11 -11.27
C LEU A 57 9.61 15.16 -12.74
N ASN A 58 10.92 15.04 -12.99
CA ASN A 58 11.51 15.09 -14.32
C ASN A 58 11.48 13.76 -15.08
N LYS A 59 11.14 12.65 -14.42
CA LYS A 59 11.13 11.33 -15.05
C LYS A 59 9.83 11.10 -15.81
N GLU A 60 9.92 10.34 -16.90
CA GLU A 60 8.76 9.91 -17.66
C GLU A 60 7.94 8.90 -16.84
N TYR A 61 6.62 9.08 -16.81
CA TYR A 61 5.72 8.17 -16.09
C TYR A 61 5.77 6.72 -16.62
N THR A 62 6.15 6.54 -17.89
CA THR A 62 6.30 5.24 -18.55
C THR A 62 7.42 4.39 -17.94
N GLU A 63 8.44 5.00 -17.34
CA GLU A 63 9.51 4.29 -16.63
C GLU A 63 8.97 3.48 -15.44
N PHE A 64 7.82 3.90 -14.90
CA PHE A 64 7.19 3.29 -13.74
C PHE A 64 6.01 2.38 -14.10
N ILE A 65 5.65 2.32 -15.38
CA ILE A 65 4.63 1.38 -15.86
C ILE A 65 5.32 0.05 -16.08
N ASP A 66 4.82 -1.02 -15.43
CA ASP A 66 5.19 -2.36 -15.86
C ASP A 66 4.73 -2.51 -17.30
N GLN A 67 5.68 -2.59 -18.23
CA GLN A 67 5.41 -3.04 -19.57
C GLN A 67 4.94 -4.49 -19.47
N SER A 68 3.65 -4.68 -19.21
CA SER A 68 2.97 -5.90 -19.58
C SER A 68 2.93 -5.91 -21.10
N ARG A 69 4.07 -6.22 -21.73
CA ARG A 69 4.10 -6.71 -23.09
C ARG A 69 3.26 -7.97 -23.06
N SER A 70 1.98 -7.83 -23.40
CA SER A 70 1.18 -8.89 -23.98
C SER A 70 1.82 -9.22 -25.34
N VAL A 71 2.94 -9.94 -25.30
CA VAL A 71 3.50 -10.61 -26.46
C VAL A 71 3.17 -12.08 -26.25
N LYS A 72 2.18 -12.56 -27.00
CA LYS A 72 2.08 -13.99 -27.30
C LYS A 72 3.41 -14.39 -27.98
N LYS A 73 4.17 -15.32 -27.38
CA LYS A 73 4.86 -16.43 -28.06
C LYS A 73 5.68 -17.30 -27.07
N GLU A 74 5.28 -18.56 -27.03
CA GLU A 74 6.05 -19.82 -26.93
C GLU A 74 7.10 -20.05 -25.83
N ASN A 75 6.77 -21.03 -24.98
CA ASN A 75 7.60 -22.07 -24.35
C ASN A 75 9.09 -21.78 -24.10
N ALA A 76 9.45 -21.47 -22.84
CA ALA A 76 10.70 -21.95 -22.24
C ALA A 76 10.62 -21.86 -20.70
N ASN A 77 10.97 -22.97 -20.06
CA ASN A 77 10.84 -23.23 -18.64
C ASN A 77 12.17 -22.88 -17.92
N VAL A 78 12.27 -21.79 -17.15
CA VAL A 78 13.35 -21.60 -16.15
C VAL A 78 12.91 -20.63 -15.02
N PRO A 79 13.07 -20.96 -13.73
CA PRO A 79 12.81 -20.05 -12.62
C PRO A 79 14.09 -19.39 -12.12
N THR A 80 14.16 -18.05 -12.09
CA THR A 80 15.25 -17.35 -11.39
C THR A 80 14.72 -16.15 -10.62
N LYS A 81 14.59 -16.36 -9.29
CA LYS A 81 14.52 -15.32 -8.26
C LYS A 81 15.78 -14.45 -8.37
N VAL A 82 15.63 -13.14 -8.52
CA VAL A 82 16.72 -12.19 -8.29
C VAL A 82 16.29 -11.21 -7.20
N GLN A 83 17.01 -11.31 -6.08
CA GLN A 83 17.06 -10.31 -5.02
C GLN A 83 17.83 -9.09 -5.52
N THR A 84 17.47 -7.90 -5.03
CA THR A 84 18.45 -6.87 -4.73
C THR A 84 17.94 -5.97 -3.60
N ASN A 85 18.62 -6.08 -2.46
CA ASN A 85 18.64 -5.09 -1.39
C ASN A 85 19.32 -3.82 -1.89
N VAL A 86 19.05 -2.68 -1.26
CA VAL A 86 20.00 -1.76 -0.58
C VAL A 86 19.28 -0.44 -0.35
N VAL A 87 19.28 0.06 0.90
CA VAL A 87 19.83 1.39 1.28
C VAL A 87 19.71 1.57 2.79
N SER A 88 20.90 1.59 3.39
CA SER A 88 21.47 2.34 4.51
C SER A 88 20.60 2.98 5.61
N LYS A 89 21.07 2.69 6.83
CA LYS A 89 20.79 3.27 8.15
C LYS A 89 21.15 4.76 8.22
N VAL A 90 20.30 5.59 8.85
CA VAL A 90 20.72 6.74 9.66
C VAL A 90 19.76 6.91 10.86
N TYR A 91 20.37 6.84 12.04
CA TYR A 91 19.96 7.02 13.44
C TYR A 91 18.66 7.78 13.77
N LEU A 92 17.86 7.21 14.70
CA LEU A 92 17.16 7.99 15.74
C LEU A 92 16.72 7.13 16.94
N ASN A 93 17.27 7.50 18.12
CA ASN A 93 16.80 7.38 19.51
C ASN A 93 16.17 6.08 20.07
N GLU A 94 16.71 5.70 21.23
CA GLU A 94 16.52 4.45 21.99
C GLU A 94 15.11 4.18 22.54
N GLN A 95 14.14 5.09 22.36
CA GLN A 95 12.75 4.90 22.77
C GLN A 95 11.92 4.01 21.83
N THR A 96 12.44 3.65 20.65
CA THR A 96 11.73 2.84 19.65
C THR A 96 12.00 1.33 19.74
N LYS A 97 12.82 0.88 20.70
CA LYS A 97 13.23 -0.54 20.81
C LYS A 97 12.08 -1.51 21.12
N GLU A 98 10.94 -1.05 21.65
CA GLU A 98 9.77 -1.93 21.86
C GLU A 98 8.85 -2.07 20.63
N LEU A 99 8.84 -1.09 19.71
CA LEU A 99 8.04 -1.16 18.48
C LEU A 99 8.73 -1.92 17.33
N MET A 100 10.00 -2.31 17.53
CA MET A 100 10.83 -3.02 16.55
C MET A 100 11.00 -4.51 16.83
N LYS A 101 10.14 -5.12 17.65
CA LYS A 101 9.96 -6.57 17.59
C LYS A 101 9.30 -6.91 16.25
N GLU A 102 10.19 -7.14 15.29
CA GLU A 102 9.97 -8.10 14.22
C GLU A 102 8.78 -7.75 13.32
N ARG A 103 9.04 -7.03 12.21
CA ARG A 103 8.20 -7.18 11.02
C ARG A 103 8.41 -8.58 10.45
N ILE A 104 8.04 -9.62 11.22
CA ILE A 104 7.80 -10.96 10.70
C ILE A 104 6.84 -10.73 9.54
N LYS A 105 7.17 -11.30 8.39
CA LYS A 105 6.31 -11.29 7.23
C LYS A 105 5.05 -12.09 7.58
N VAL A 106 4.06 -11.43 8.18
CA VAL A 106 2.82 -12.08 8.61
C VAL A 106 2.05 -12.50 7.36
N VAL A 107 1.97 -13.81 7.14
CA VAL A 107 1.11 -14.40 6.11
C VAL A 107 -0.32 -14.34 6.62
N ARG A 108 -1.19 -13.62 5.91
CA ARG A 108 -2.60 -13.44 6.29
C ARG A 108 -3.51 -14.17 5.31
N LYS A 109 -4.51 -14.87 5.83
CA LYS A 109 -5.64 -15.42 5.05
C LYS A 109 -6.92 -14.68 5.44
N ARG A 110 -7.80 -14.44 4.47
CA ARG A 110 -9.10 -13.81 4.73
C ARG A 110 -10.09 -14.88 5.16
N SER A 111 -10.78 -14.62 6.25
CA SER A 111 -11.91 -15.42 6.73
C SER A 111 -13.16 -14.54 6.79
N SER A 112 -14.30 -15.11 6.42
CA SER A 112 -15.61 -14.46 6.51
C SER A 112 -16.38 -15.08 7.67
N PHE A 113 -17.05 -14.24 8.47
CA PHE A 113 -17.87 -14.66 9.59
C PHE A 113 -19.16 -13.86 9.59
N ASP A 114 -20.25 -14.51 10.01
CA ASP A 114 -21.48 -13.80 10.36
C ASP A 114 -21.29 -13.11 11.71
N ILE A 115 -21.62 -11.83 11.77
CA ILE A 115 -21.48 -11.00 12.97
C ILE A 115 -22.78 -10.24 13.17
N ASN A 116 -23.25 -10.19 14.42
CA ASN A 116 -24.41 -9.40 14.79
C ASN A 116 -24.21 -7.92 14.35
N ILE A 117 -25.26 -7.34 13.75
CA ILE A 117 -25.19 -5.99 13.16
C ILE A 117 -24.87 -4.90 14.18
N GLU A 118 -25.34 -5.01 15.42
CA GLU A 118 -25.07 -4.05 16.49
C GLU A 118 -23.62 -4.13 16.93
N LEU A 119 -23.12 -5.35 17.14
CA LEU A 119 -21.72 -5.59 17.46
C LEU A 119 -20.77 -5.05 16.39
N LEU A 120 -21.12 -5.17 15.10
CA LEU A 120 -20.32 -4.61 14.01
C LEU A 120 -20.30 -3.07 14.03
N LYS A 121 -21.41 -2.42 14.41
CA LYS A 121 -21.45 -0.95 14.54
C LYS A 121 -20.54 -0.50 15.69
N ASP A 122 -20.65 -1.15 16.84
CA ASP A 122 -19.82 -0.82 18.01
C ASP A 122 -18.35 -1.02 17.70
N LEU A 123 -18.00 -2.12 17.05
CA LEU A 123 -16.64 -2.41 16.62
C LEU A 123 -16.07 -1.32 15.68
N LYS A 124 -16.89 -0.77 14.78
CA LYS A 124 -16.49 0.36 13.92
C LYS A 124 -16.30 1.65 14.70
N ILE A 125 -17.16 1.93 15.68
CA ILE A 125 -17.04 3.09 16.55
C ILE A 125 -15.72 3.00 17.34
N GLN A 126 -15.44 1.84 17.94
CA GLN A 126 -14.20 1.59 18.68
C GLN A 126 -12.96 1.71 17.79
N ALA A 127 -13.03 1.24 16.55
CA ALA A 127 -11.96 1.40 15.56
C ALA A 127 -11.61 2.88 15.34
N VAL A 128 -12.62 3.75 15.22
CA VAL A 128 -12.41 5.20 15.07
C VAL A 128 -11.85 5.81 16.36
N ILE A 129 -12.41 5.48 17.52
CA ILE A 129 -11.97 6.02 18.82
C ILE A 129 -10.50 5.71 19.09
N HIS A 130 -10.07 4.49 18.77
CA HIS A 130 -8.72 4.01 19.09
C HIS A 130 -7.70 4.18 17.96
N ASP A 131 -8.06 4.85 16.86
CA ASP A 131 -7.25 4.98 15.64
C ASP A 131 -6.69 3.63 15.16
N LYS A 132 -7.54 2.60 15.18
CA LYS A 132 -7.20 1.21 14.81
C LYS A 132 -8.11 0.72 13.71
N ASN A 133 -7.69 -0.31 12.99
CA ASN A 133 -8.56 -1.01 12.09
C ASN A 133 -9.45 -2.02 12.83
N VAL A 134 -10.68 -2.22 12.34
CA VAL A 134 -11.59 -3.30 12.76
C VAL A 134 -10.88 -4.65 12.80
N TYR A 135 -10.04 -4.98 11.81
CA TYR A 135 -9.30 -6.25 11.80
C TYR A 135 -8.33 -6.39 12.97
N GLU A 136 -7.67 -5.31 13.38
CA GLU A 136 -6.70 -5.35 14.48
C GLU A 136 -7.42 -5.55 15.82
N ILE A 137 -8.57 -4.90 15.99
CA ILE A 137 -9.39 -5.09 17.19
C ILE A 137 -9.89 -6.53 17.27
N VAL A 138 -10.40 -7.08 16.16
CA VAL A 138 -10.86 -8.47 16.10
C VAL A 138 -9.72 -9.46 16.33
N GLU A 139 -8.58 -9.27 15.67
CA GLU A 139 -7.43 -10.16 15.81
C GLU A 139 -6.91 -10.18 17.26
N ASN A 140 -6.85 -9.02 17.92
CA ASN A 140 -6.46 -8.93 19.32
C ASN A 140 -7.47 -9.60 20.26
N ALA A 141 -8.77 -9.40 20.03
CA ALA A 141 -9.82 -10.04 20.82
C ALA A 141 -9.75 -11.57 20.71
N ILE A 142 -9.61 -12.10 19.48
CA ILE A 142 -9.47 -13.54 19.24
C ILE A 142 -8.21 -14.10 19.91
N ARG A 143 -7.07 -13.41 19.80
CA ARG A 143 -5.83 -13.85 20.45
C ARG A 143 -5.98 -13.92 21.96
N LYS A 144 -6.58 -12.89 22.57
CA LYS A 144 -6.81 -12.83 24.01
C LYS A 144 -7.69 -13.99 24.48
N GLU A 145 -8.82 -14.23 23.80
CA GLU A 145 -9.72 -15.34 24.12
C GLU A 145 -9.01 -16.70 24.03
N LEU A 146 -8.22 -16.93 22.97
CA LEU A 146 -7.47 -18.17 22.79
C LEU A 146 -6.38 -18.37 23.84
N GLU A 147 -5.78 -17.29 24.35
CA GLU A 147 -4.82 -17.37 25.45
C GLU A 147 -5.49 -17.70 26.78
N GLU A 148 -6.67 -17.14 27.04
CA GLU A 148 -7.48 -17.44 28.22
C GLU A 148 -7.95 -18.89 28.22
N MET A 149 -8.42 -19.39 27.08
CA MET A 149 -8.81 -20.80 26.90
C MET A 149 -7.68 -21.80 27.11
N LYS A 150 -6.42 -21.40 26.91
CA LYS A 150 -5.24 -22.27 27.14
C LYS A 150 -4.78 -22.29 28.59
N LYS A 151 -5.26 -21.35 29.41
CA LYS A 151 -4.89 -21.24 30.83
C LYS A 151 -5.87 -21.96 31.75
N GLY A 152 -7.08 -22.27 31.28
CA GLY A 152 -8.05 -23.13 31.95
C GLY A 152 -7.87 -24.59 31.55
#